data_AF-A0A645HP04-F1
#
_entry.id   AF-A0A645HP04-F1
#
_cell.length_a   1.000
_cell.length_b   1.000
_cell.length_c   1.000
_cell.angle_alpha   90.00
_cell.angle_beta   90.00
_cell.angle_gamma   90.00
#
_symmetry.space_group_name_H-M   'P 1'
#
loop_
_entity.id
_entity.type
_entity.pdbx_description
1 polymer ?
#
loop_
_entity_poly.entity_id
_entity_poly.type
_entity_poly.pdbx_seq_one_letter_code
_entity_poly.pdbx_strand_id
1 'polypeptide(L)'
;MSRQSGKNYYLARKSKKLYMADPVAVEVKSITTTNIQTLYMDRNDLDALSGKRVLIVDDVISTGESLNALKTLVEKGNGNIVACAAVLAEGDAAKRDDIIFLEPLPLFPR
;
A
#
# COMPACT_ATOMS: atom_id res chain seq x y z
N MET A 1 -13.24 -5.62 4.83
CA MET A 1 -13.55 -4.17 4.83
C MET A 1 -14.48 -3.76 3.69
N SER A 2 -14.13 -3.94 2.41
CA SER A 2 -14.98 -3.54 1.25
C SER A 2 -16.43 -4.04 1.34
N ARG A 3 -16.64 -5.34 1.60
CA ARG A 3 -17.99 -5.93 1.77
C ARG A 3 -18.84 -5.24 2.84
N GLN A 4 -18.23 -4.88 3.97
CA GLN A 4 -18.95 -4.24 5.09
C GLN A 4 -19.21 -2.75 4.83
N SER A 5 -18.30 -2.06 4.12
CA SER A 5 -18.40 -0.63 3.84
C SER A 5 -19.16 -0.28 2.56
N GLY A 6 -19.42 -1.27 1.70
CA GLY A 6 -20.01 -1.08 0.37
C GLY A 6 -19.10 -0.35 -0.62
N LYS A 7 -17.81 -0.15 -0.29
CA LYS A 7 -16.83 0.55 -1.15
C LYS A 7 -16.01 -0.43 -1.97
N ASN A 8 -15.68 -0.09 -3.21
CA ASN A 8 -14.76 -0.86 -4.04
C ASN A 8 -13.36 -0.91 -3.41
N TYR A 9 -12.59 -1.94 -3.79
CA TYR A 9 -11.17 -2.05 -3.47
C TYR A 9 -10.39 -2.40 -4.73
N TYR A 10 -9.14 -1.94 -4.78
CA TYR A 10 -8.23 -2.17 -5.89
C TYR A 10 -6.92 -2.75 -5.35
N LEU A 11 -6.30 -3.65 -6.12
CA LEU A 11 -5.16 -4.43 -5.63
C LEU A 11 -3.86 -4.01 -6.31
N ALA A 12 -2.88 -3.56 -5.52
CA ALA A 12 -1.49 -3.56 -5.95
C ALA A 12 -0.92 -4.99 -5.90
N ARG A 13 -0.08 -5.35 -6.86
CA ARG A 13 0.46 -6.71 -7.02
C ARG A 13 1.98 -6.66 -7.02
N LYS A 14 2.62 -7.63 -6.37
CA LYS A 14 4.09 -7.78 -6.32
C LYS A 14 4.71 -8.31 -7.64
N SER A 15 3.87 -8.67 -8.61
CA SER A 15 4.29 -9.09 -9.95
C SER A 15 3.22 -8.75 -10.97
N LYS A 16 3.64 -8.43 -12.20
CA LYS A 16 2.74 -8.25 -13.34
C LYS A 16 1.92 -9.51 -13.56
N LYS A 17 0.64 -9.35 -13.86
CA LYS A 17 -0.29 -10.45 -14.15
C LYS A 17 -0.72 -10.39 -15.61
N LEU A 18 -1.05 -11.55 -16.18
CA LEU A 18 -1.44 -11.68 -17.60
C LEU A 18 -2.70 -10.87 -17.96
N TYR A 19 -3.59 -10.67 -16.99
CA TYR A 19 -4.81 -9.89 -17.18
C TYR A 19 -4.59 -8.36 -17.18
N MET A 20 -3.38 -7.89 -16.86
CA MET A 20 -3.09 -6.45 -16.81
C MET A 20 -2.72 -5.97 -18.21
N ALA A 21 -3.56 -5.10 -18.78
CA ALA A 21 -3.37 -4.59 -20.13
C ALA A 21 -2.23 -3.56 -20.17
N ASP A 22 -2.27 -2.58 -19.27
CA ASP A 22 -1.26 -1.52 -19.14
C ASP A 22 -0.93 -1.26 -17.65
N PRO A 23 -0.16 -2.15 -16.99
CA PRO A 23 0.14 -1.97 -15.58
C PRO A 23 1.17 -0.86 -15.36
N VAL A 24 0.87 0.02 -14.41
CA VAL A 24 1.83 0.99 -13.87
C VAL A 24 2.66 0.32 -12.79
N ALA A 25 3.97 0.55 -12.86
CA ALA A 25 4.93 0.06 -11.89
C ALA A 25 5.44 1.17 -10.97
N VAL A 26 5.67 0.83 -9.70
CA VAL A 26 6.41 1.63 -8.72
C VAL A 26 7.41 0.73 -8.02
N GLU A 27 8.67 1.16 -8.01
CA GLU A 27 9.74 0.47 -7.31
C GLU A 27 9.75 0.85 -5.83
N VAL A 28 9.92 -0.16 -4.99
CA VAL A 28 10.09 -0.06 -3.54
C VAL A 28 11.60 -0.16 -3.29
N LYS A 29 12.21 0.97 -2.94
CA LYS A 29 13.65 1.03 -2.72
C LYS A 29 13.96 0.57 -1.27
N SER A 30 14.43 -0.67 -1.13
CA SER A 30 15.01 -1.15 0.13
C SER A 30 16.32 -0.41 0.42
N ILE A 31 16.47 0.11 1.64
CA ILE A 31 17.69 0.82 2.06
C ILE A 31 18.93 -0.10 2.03
N THR A 32 18.80 -1.41 2.18
CA THR A 32 19.94 -2.33 2.43
C THR A 32 20.00 -3.62 1.61
N THR A 33 19.24 -3.79 0.52
CA THR A 33 19.35 -5.05 -0.28
C THR A 33 19.18 -4.90 -1.78
N THR A 34 19.96 -5.72 -2.49
CA THR A 34 20.05 -5.99 -3.94
C THR A 34 18.70 -6.32 -4.64
N ASN A 35 17.60 -6.46 -3.90
CA ASN A 35 16.30 -6.85 -4.43
C ASN A 35 15.33 -5.68 -4.40
N ILE A 36 15.28 -4.94 -5.51
CA ILE A 36 14.21 -3.97 -5.79
C ILE A 36 12.90 -4.76 -5.88
N GLN A 37 11.94 -4.43 -5.03
CA GLN A 37 10.58 -4.94 -5.17
C GLN A 37 9.76 -3.97 -5.99
N THR A 38 8.94 -4.46 -6.92
CA THR A 38 8.07 -3.62 -7.74
C THR A 38 6.61 -3.92 -7.42
N LEU A 39 5.82 -2.87 -7.19
CA LEU A 39 4.36 -2.94 -7.12
C LEU A 39 3.77 -2.54 -8.46
N TYR A 40 2.75 -3.29 -8.88
CA TYR A 40 2.01 -3.10 -10.12
C TYR A 40 0.53 -2.89 -9.83
N MET A 41 -0.10 -1.96 -10.54
CA MET A 41 -1.56 -1.81 -10.59
C MET A 41 -1.98 -1.60 -12.03
N ASP A 42 -3.10 -2.20 -12.45
CA ASP A 42 -3.61 -2.01 -13.82
C ASP A 42 -4.05 -0.55 -14.03
N ARG A 43 -3.90 -0.04 -15.26
CA ARG A 43 -4.34 1.32 -15.61
C ARG A 43 -5.78 1.58 -15.22
N ASN A 44 -6.69 0.64 -15.49
CA ASN A 44 -8.12 0.84 -15.23
C ASN A 44 -8.41 0.98 -13.72
N ASP A 45 -7.69 0.22 -12.89
CA ASP A 45 -7.79 0.29 -11.44
C ASP A 45 -7.25 1.65 -10.92
N LEU A 46 -6.15 2.13 -11.49
CA LEU A 46 -5.58 3.44 -11.15
C LEU A 46 -6.47 4.60 -11.55
N ASP A 47 -7.02 4.57 -12.76
CA ASP A 47 -7.89 5.63 -13.27
C ASP A 47 -9.17 5.75 -12.44
N ALA A 48 -9.65 4.62 -11.87
CA ALA A 48 -10.78 4.60 -10.97
C ALA A 48 -10.54 5.31 -9.63
N LEU A 49 -9.28 5.62 -9.28
CA LEU A 49 -8.90 6.38 -8.08
C LEU A 49 -9.04 7.90 -8.27
N SER A 50 -9.09 8.39 -9.52
CA SER A 50 -9.03 9.82 -9.81
C SER A 50 -10.13 10.60 -9.09
N GLY A 51 -9.71 11.60 -8.31
CA GLY A 51 -10.60 12.46 -7.51
C GLY A 51 -11.29 11.75 -6.34
N LYS A 52 -10.98 10.48 -6.06
CA LYS A 52 -11.57 9.73 -4.94
C LYS A 52 -10.78 9.93 -3.66
N ARG A 53 -11.48 9.83 -2.53
CA ARG A 53 -10.86 9.69 -1.20
C ARG A 53 -10.46 8.23 -1.00
N VAL A 54 -9.16 7.97 -0.89
CA VAL A 54 -8.57 6.63 -0.85
C VAL A 54 -8.09 6.32 0.57
N LEU A 55 -8.47 5.15 1.06
CA LEU A 55 -7.89 4.51 2.25
C LEU A 55 -6.94 3.42 1.77
N ILE A 56 -5.67 3.52 2.13
CA ILE A 56 -4.71 2.43 1.93
C ILE A 56 -4.88 1.44 3.09
N VAL A 57 -4.95 0.15 2.78
CA VAL A 57 -5.09 -0.93 3.79
C VAL A 57 -4.03 -1.99 3.54
N ASP A 58 -3.32 -2.39 4.60
CA ASP A 58 -2.38 -3.51 4.59
C ASP A 58 -2.61 -4.43 5.81
N ASP A 59 -1.89 -5.55 5.88
CA ASP A 59 -1.90 -6.41 7.07
C ASP A 59 -0.97 -5.88 8.17
N VAL A 60 0.29 -5.62 7.82
CA VAL A 60 1.34 -5.15 8.73
C VAL A 60 2.13 -4.03 8.06
N ILE A 61 2.32 -2.91 8.77
CA ILE A 61 3.27 -1.87 8.36
C ILE A 61 4.51 -1.97 9.24
N SER A 62 5.67 -2.20 8.62
CA SER A 62 6.99 -2.26 9.26
C SER A 62 7.82 -1.01 8.89
N THR A 63 8.89 -1.12 8.10
CA THR A 63 9.68 0.04 7.63
C THR A 63 8.85 1.11 6.89
N GLY A 64 7.70 0.73 6.32
CA GLY A 64 6.82 1.62 5.58
C GLY A 64 7.18 1.79 4.11
N GLU A 65 8.17 1.06 3.60
CA GLU A 65 8.59 1.15 2.19
C GLU A 65 7.46 0.72 1.23
N SER A 66 6.77 -0.38 1.53
CA SER A 66 5.61 -0.82 0.75
C SER A 66 4.45 0.19 0.82
N LEU A 67 4.24 0.79 1.99
CA LEU A 67 3.25 1.87 2.15
C LEU A 67 3.59 3.06 1.25
N ASN A 68 4.85 3.50 1.23
CA ASN A 68 5.28 4.61 0.37
C ASN A 68 5.05 4.30 -1.11
N ALA A 69 5.34 3.06 -1.55
CA ALA A 69 5.07 2.66 -2.93
C ALA A 69 3.56 2.64 -3.27
N LEU A 70 2.71 2.25 -2.32
CA LEU A 70 1.26 2.37 -2.46
C LEU A 70 0.81 3.83 -2.55
N LYS A 71 1.36 4.73 -1.71
CA LYS A 71 1.08 6.17 -1.79
C LYS A 71 1.42 6.72 -3.18
N THR A 72 2.60 6.38 -3.72
CA THR A 72 3.02 6.78 -5.07
C THR A 72 2.09 6.23 -6.16
N LEU A 73 1.60 4.99 -6.04
CA LEU A 73 0.62 4.45 -7.00
C LEU A 73 -0.68 5.27 -6.96
N VAL A 74 -1.21 5.56 -5.77
CA VAL A 74 -2.43 6.35 -5.62
C VAL A 74 -2.26 7.77 -6.17
N GLU A 75 -1.11 8.41 -5.93
CA GLU A 75 -0.77 9.72 -6.50
C GLU A 75 -0.73 9.70 -8.03
N LYS A 76 -0.13 8.66 -8.63
CA LYS A 76 -0.13 8.45 -10.09
C LYS A 76 -1.53 8.24 -10.68
N GLY A 77 -2.49 7.78 -9.87
CA GLY A 77 -3.91 7.66 -10.21
C GLY A 77 -4.74 8.89 -9.83
N ASN A 78 -4.12 10.00 -9.43
CA ASN A 78 -4.79 11.22 -8.98
C ASN A 78 -5.78 11.00 -7.82
N GLY A 79 -5.51 9.99 -6.97
CA GLY A 79 -6.29 9.72 -5.77
C GLY A 79 -5.87 10.60 -4.59
N ASN A 80 -6.84 10.95 -3.75
CA ASN A 80 -6.61 11.70 -2.51
C ASN A 80 -6.52 10.72 -1.32
N ILE A 81 -5.32 10.44 -0.85
CA ILE A 81 -5.09 9.55 0.31
C ILE A 81 -5.57 10.28 1.57
N VAL A 82 -6.62 9.75 2.20
CA VAL A 82 -7.20 10.34 3.41
C VAL A 82 -6.83 9.60 4.69
N ALA A 83 -6.35 8.36 4.57
CA ALA A 83 -5.86 7.56 5.68
C ALA A 83 -5.06 6.36 5.16
N CYS A 84 -4.21 5.83 6.02
CA CYS A 84 -3.50 4.57 5.84
C CYS A 84 -3.80 3.70 7.07
N ALA A 85 -4.17 2.43 6.87
CA ALA A 85 -4.51 1.54 7.96
C ALA A 85 -3.82 0.17 7.80
N ALA A 86 -3.46 -0.43 8.93
CA ALA A 86 -3.04 -1.82 9.00
C ALA A 86 -3.65 -2.51 10.21
N VAL A 87 -3.62 -3.84 10.25
CA VAL A 87 -3.99 -4.56 11.47
C VAL A 87 -2.91 -4.33 12.53
N LEU A 88 -1.64 -4.48 12.13
CA LEU A 88 -0.50 -4.35 13.03
C LEU A 88 0.53 -3.33 12.54
N ALA A 89 1.24 -2.71 13.48
CA ALA A 89 2.42 -1.89 13.20
C ALA A 89 3.65 -2.51 13.87
N GLU A 90 4.69 -2.82 13.09
CA GLU A 90 5.91 -3.47 13.58
C GLU A 90 7.04 -2.46 13.78
N GLY A 91 7.77 -2.57 14.90
CA GLY A 91 8.94 -1.74 15.16
C GLY A 91 8.62 -0.25 15.23
N ASP A 92 9.38 0.58 14.52
CA ASP A 92 9.20 2.04 14.54
C ASP A 92 7.89 2.51 13.90
N ALA A 93 7.20 1.66 13.11
CA ALA A 93 5.88 2.01 12.62
C ALA A 93 4.86 2.22 13.74
N ALA A 94 4.99 1.50 14.86
CA ALA A 94 4.08 1.66 16.00
C ALA A 94 4.18 3.03 16.68
N LYS A 95 5.19 3.85 16.33
CA LYS A 95 5.38 5.22 16.84
C LYS A 95 4.88 6.29 15.86
N ARG A 96 4.41 5.91 14.67
CA ARG A 96 3.93 6.83 13.63
C ARG A 96 2.52 7.31 13.95
N ASP A 97 2.26 8.58 13.65
CA ASP A 97 0.94 9.22 13.76
C ASP A 97 0.19 9.31 12.41
N ASP A 98 0.85 8.99 11.30
CA ASP A 98 0.26 9.02 9.95
C ASP A 98 -0.44 7.71 9.52
N ILE A 99 -0.51 6.71 10.42
CA ILE A 99 -1.14 5.41 10.18
C ILE A 99 -2.09 5.03 11.31
N ILE A 100 -3.18 4.36 10.96
CA ILE A 100 -4.14 3.77 11.90
C ILE A 100 -3.80 2.28 12.03
N PHE A 101 -3.57 1.80 13.24
CA PHE A 101 -3.34 0.37 13.49
C PHE A 101 -4.06 -0.07 14.76
N LEU A 102 -4.31 -1.38 14.89
CA LEU A 102 -5.01 -1.92 16.05
C LEU A 102 -4.05 -2.20 17.19
N GLU A 103 -2.91 -2.84 16.92
CA GLU A 103 -1.93 -3.22 17.93
C GLU A 103 -0.49 -3.20 17.37
N PRO A 104 0.53 -2.95 18.20
CA PRO A 104 1.92 -3.14 17.80
C PRO A 104 2.26 -4.63 17.65
N LEU A 105 3.04 -5.00 16.64
CA LEU A 105 3.62 -6.33 16.49
C LEU A 105 4.95 -6.40 17.28
N PRO A 106 5.11 -7.31 18.27
CA PRO A 106 6.32 -7.39 19.07
C PRO A 106 7.52 -7.88 18.25
N LEU A 107 8.68 -7.27 18.49
CA LEU A 107 9.96 -7.72 17.95
C LEU A 107 10.58 -8.75 18.89
N PHE A 108 11.04 -9.87 18.33
CA PHE A 108 11.75 -10.90 19.08
C PHE A 108 13.25 -10.80 18.81
N PRO A 109 14.11 -10.84 19.84
CA PRO A 109 15.54 -11.02 19.63
C PRO A 109 15.79 -12.36 18.94
N ARG A 110 16.78 -12.39 18.05
CA ARG A 110 17.26 -13.63 17.43
C ARG A 110 18.05 -14.47 18.41
#